data_AF-A0A936ZYS2-F1
#
_entry.id   AF-A0A936ZYS2-F1
#
_cell.length_a   1.000
_cell.length_b   1.000
_cell.length_c   1.000
_cell.angle_alpha   90.00
_cell.angle_beta   90.00
_cell.angle_gamma   90.00
#
_symmetry.space_group_name_H-M   'P 1'
#
loop_
_entity.id
_entity.type
_entity.pdbx_description
1 polymer ?
#
loop_
_entity_poly.entity_id
_entity_poly.type
_entity_poly.pdbx_seq_one_letter_code
_entity_poly.pdbx_strand_id
1 'polypeptide(L)'
;MSSTLAYYVLWLSVGLLLVAIASGLITRTLRRREQALALAEALARHSVWVAAQRSRIELELRREEADAALRQARRVQGRWFPRLASELAEVLEIDRRIENFLVAQHRLRIDDPEAWLESDHDERFMALWREYLVTVERVTEKLKRVTGEERQPVEEGTA
;
A
#
# COMPACT_ATOMS: atom_id res chain seq x y z
N MET A 1 -58.70 16.22 -3.18
CA MET A 1 -57.49 17.03 -3.46
C MET A 1 -56.29 16.65 -2.58
N SER A 2 -56.46 15.89 -1.50
CA SER A 2 -55.37 15.48 -0.59
C SER A 2 -54.45 14.35 -1.12
N SER A 3 -54.97 13.45 -1.97
CA SER A 3 -54.18 12.31 -2.48
C SER A 3 -53.10 12.68 -3.50
N THR A 4 -53.28 13.73 -4.29
CA THR A 4 -52.27 14.18 -5.26
C THR A 4 -51.07 14.82 -4.57
N LEU A 5 -51.31 15.65 -3.56
CA LEU A 5 -50.25 16.21 -2.72
C LEU A 5 -49.44 15.11 -2.02
N ALA A 6 -50.11 14.12 -1.42
CA ALA A 6 -49.43 12.99 -0.78
C ALA A 6 -48.57 12.19 -1.78
N TYR A 7 -49.05 12.00 -3.02
CA TYR A 7 -48.33 11.34 -4.09
C TYR A 7 -47.06 12.11 -4.50
N TYR A 8 -47.14 13.43 -4.68
CA TYR A 8 -45.96 14.23 -5.03
C TYR A 8 -44.95 14.31 -3.88
N VAL A 9 -45.41 14.40 -2.63
CA VAL A 9 -44.54 14.40 -1.45
C VAL A 9 -43.81 13.05 -1.30
N LEU A 10 -44.50 11.94 -1.56
CA LEU A 10 -43.90 10.59 -1.56
C LEU A 10 -42.81 10.49 -2.64
N TRP A 11 -43.10 10.92 -3.87
CA TRP A 11 -42.12 10.89 -4.96
C TRP A 11 -40.91 11.80 -4.72
N LEU A 12 -41.14 13.00 -4.16
CA LEU A 12 -40.05 13.89 -3.75
C LEU A 12 -39.16 13.25 -2.70
N SER A 13 -39.75 12.62 -1.67
CA SER A 13 -38.98 11.98 -0.61
C SER A 13 -38.22 10.74 -1.09
N VAL A 14 -38.79 9.93 -1.99
CA VAL A 14 -38.08 8.83 -2.66
C VAL A 14 -36.91 9.37 -3.51
N GLY A 15 -37.13 10.42 -4.30
CA GLY A 15 -36.09 11.05 -5.09
C GLY A 15 -34.93 11.57 -4.23
N LEU A 16 -35.25 12.23 -3.11
CA LEU A 16 -34.26 12.73 -2.17
C LEU A 16 -33.47 11.60 -1.51
N LEU A 17 -34.13 10.50 -1.15
CA LEU A 17 -33.49 9.32 -0.58
C LEU A 17 -32.51 8.68 -1.59
N LEU A 18 -32.90 8.57 -2.86
CA LEU A 18 -32.04 8.04 -3.92
C LEU A 18 -30.80 8.92 -4.13
N VAL A 19 -30.98 10.25 -4.15
CA VAL A 19 -29.85 11.20 -4.26
C VAL A 19 -28.92 11.09 -3.05
N ALA A 20 -29.47 10.98 -1.84
CA ALA A 20 -28.66 10.82 -0.62
C ALA A 20 -27.85 9.52 -0.63
N ILE A 21 -28.47 8.40 -1.06
CA ILE A 21 -27.79 7.11 -1.21
C ILE A 21 -26.68 7.21 -2.28
N ALA A 22 -27.00 7.76 -3.46
CA ALA A 22 -26.03 7.92 -4.54
C ALA A 22 -24.85 8.80 -4.11
N SER A 23 -25.11 9.93 -3.44
CA SER A 23 -24.10 10.82 -2.90
C SER A 23 -23.22 10.10 -1.87
N GLY A 24 -23.83 9.39 -0.93
CA GLY A 24 -23.10 8.61 0.08
C GLY A 24 -22.21 7.51 -0.53
N LEU A 25 -22.68 6.83 -1.57
CA LEU A 25 -21.90 5.84 -2.31
C LEU A 25 -20.72 6.49 -3.04
N ILE A 26 -20.94 7.62 -3.73
CA ILE A 26 -19.88 8.36 -4.42
C ILE A 26 -18.80 8.79 -3.42
N THR A 27 -19.17 9.45 -2.31
CA THR A 27 -18.21 9.87 -1.28
C THR A 27 -17.45 8.68 -0.70
N ARG A 28 -18.13 7.55 -0.48
CA ARG A 28 -17.47 6.32 0.02
C ARG A 28 -16.46 5.76 -0.98
N THR A 29 -16.76 5.76 -2.27
CA THR A 29 -15.82 5.28 -3.30
C THR A 29 -14.61 6.19 -3.45
N LEU A 30 -14.81 7.52 -3.45
CA LEU A 30 -13.72 8.50 -3.49
C LEU A 30 -12.80 8.35 -2.29
N ARG A 31 -13.39 8.28 -1.08
CA ARG A 31 -12.61 8.07 0.14
C ARG A 31 -11.85 6.75 0.12
N ARG A 32 -12.43 5.69 -0.43
CA ARG A 32 -11.72 4.41 -0.58
C ARG A 32 -10.52 4.54 -1.53
N ARG A 33 -10.63 5.29 -2.62
CA ARG A 33 -9.51 5.55 -3.56
C ARG A 33 -8.40 6.37 -2.91
N GLU A 34 -8.74 7.43 -2.18
CA GLU A 34 -7.76 8.21 -1.42
C GLU A 34 -6.96 7.33 -0.45
N GLN A 35 -7.63 6.39 0.21
CA GLN A 35 -6.98 5.47 1.15
C GLN A 35 -6.11 4.44 0.44
N ALA A 36 -6.46 4.02 -0.78
CA ALA A 36 -5.56 3.21 -1.58
C ALA A 36 -4.28 3.97 -1.94
N LEU A 37 -4.39 5.21 -2.40
CA LEU A 37 -3.22 6.04 -2.68
C LEU A 37 -2.35 6.21 -1.43
N ALA A 38 -2.96 6.48 -0.27
CA ALA A 38 -2.25 6.59 1.00
C ALA A 38 -1.53 5.30 1.42
N LEU A 39 -2.07 4.12 1.09
CA LEU A 39 -1.40 2.83 1.32
C LEU A 39 -0.20 2.66 0.38
N ALA A 40 -0.40 2.91 -0.93
CA ALA A 40 0.65 2.80 -1.92
C ALA A 40 1.81 3.78 -1.65
N GLU A 41 1.49 5.02 -1.28
CA GLU A 41 2.46 6.05 -0.90
C GLU A 41 3.23 5.67 0.36
N ALA A 42 2.58 5.08 1.36
CA ALA A 42 3.26 4.58 2.56
C ALA A 42 4.26 3.47 2.21
N LEU A 43 3.88 2.51 1.35
CA LEU A 43 4.78 1.46 0.90
C LEU A 43 5.94 2.01 0.03
N ALA A 44 5.67 3.02 -0.79
CA ALA A 44 6.70 3.69 -1.61
C ALA A 44 7.70 4.47 -0.75
N ARG A 45 7.25 5.18 0.29
CA ARG A 45 8.16 5.86 1.23
C ARG A 45 9.03 4.85 1.98
N HIS A 46 8.45 3.73 2.40
CA HIS A 46 9.21 2.65 3.01
C HIS A 46 10.24 2.04 2.03
N SER A 47 9.84 1.80 0.78
CA SER A 47 10.73 1.25 -0.25
C SER A 47 11.93 2.19 -0.52
N VAL A 48 11.72 3.50 -0.53
CA VAL A 48 12.81 4.48 -0.63
C VAL A 48 13.80 4.37 0.53
N TRP A 49 13.31 4.16 1.76
CA TRP A 49 14.19 3.94 2.90
C TRP A 49 15.02 2.66 2.76
N VAL A 50 14.39 1.54 2.38
CA VAL A 50 15.09 0.27 2.16
C VAL A 50 16.16 0.42 1.08
N ALA A 51 15.83 1.08 -0.04
CA ALA A 51 16.80 1.35 -1.12
C ALA A 51 17.99 2.20 -0.64
N ALA A 52 17.75 3.16 0.26
CA ALA A 52 18.81 4.00 0.82
C ALA A 52 19.79 3.22 1.71
N GLN A 53 19.40 2.07 2.27
CA GLN A 53 20.29 1.21 3.06
C GLN A 53 21.45 0.63 2.25
N ARG A 54 21.30 0.56 0.91
CA ARG A 54 22.38 0.12 0.01
C ARG A 54 23.58 1.09 0.03
N SER A 55 23.30 2.39 -0.02
CA SER A 55 24.34 3.43 -0.12
C SER A 55 24.81 3.95 1.24
N ARG A 56 23.96 3.84 2.26
CA ARG A 56 24.25 4.24 3.63
C ARG A 56 23.89 3.09 4.56
N ILE A 57 24.90 2.33 4.98
CA ILE A 57 24.78 1.43 6.13
C ILE A 57 24.88 2.28 7.43
N GLU A 58 24.07 3.34 7.49
CA GLU A 58 23.78 4.14 8.68
C GLU A 58 22.32 3.86 9.00
N LEU A 59 22.11 2.76 9.74
CA LEU A 59 20.80 2.15 10.01
C LEU A 59 19.76 3.13 10.59
N GLU A 60 20.21 4.18 11.28
CA GLU A 60 19.38 4.88 12.27
C GLU A 60 18.71 6.16 11.77
N LEU A 61 19.34 6.95 10.88
CA LEU A 61 18.93 8.35 10.67
C LEU A 61 17.49 8.52 10.11
N ARG A 62 16.90 7.47 9.54
CA ARG A 62 15.54 7.51 8.96
C ARG A 62 14.65 6.32 9.33
N ARG A 63 15.05 5.53 10.32
CA ARG A 63 14.32 4.31 10.72
C ARG A 63 12.93 4.61 11.25
N GLU A 64 12.79 5.66 12.07
CA GLU A 64 11.49 6.04 12.63
C GLU A 64 10.46 6.43 11.55
N GLU A 65 10.92 7.10 10.48
CA GLU A 65 10.07 7.47 9.33
C GLU A 65 9.61 6.23 8.56
N ALA A 66 10.51 5.27 8.36
CA ALA A 66 10.24 4.00 7.70
C ALA A 66 9.22 3.17 8.50
N ASP A 67 9.44 3.03 9.81
CA ASP A 67 8.52 2.32 10.70
C ASP A 67 7.16 3.02 10.75
N ALA A 68 7.14 4.35 10.75
CA ALA A 68 5.91 5.13 10.68
C ALA A 68 5.13 4.86 9.38
N ALA A 69 5.84 4.71 8.26
CA ALA A 69 5.24 4.36 6.97
C ALA A 69 4.62 2.96 7.01
N LEU A 70 5.29 1.94 7.54
CA LEU A 70 4.71 0.60 7.71
C LEU A 70 3.52 0.59 8.68
N ARG A 71 3.59 1.33 9.79
CA ARG A 71 2.45 1.50 10.71
C ARG A 71 1.26 2.18 10.02
N GLN A 72 1.51 3.17 9.17
CA GLN A 72 0.46 3.79 8.35
C GLN A 72 -0.13 2.77 7.37
N ALA A 73 0.69 2.00 6.66
CA ALA A 73 0.23 0.97 5.74
C ALA A 73 -0.68 -0.06 6.43
N ARG A 74 -0.26 -0.59 7.59
CA ARG A 74 -1.09 -1.52 8.40
C ARG A 74 -2.40 -0.91 8.84
N ARG A 75 -2.40 0.34 9.31
CA ARG A 75 -3.64 1.05 9.75
C ARG A 75 -4.62 1.22 8.59
N VAL A 76 -4.13 1.65 7.43
CA VAL A 76 -4.97 1.85 6.24
C VAL A 76 -5.51 0.51 5.73
N GLN A 77 -4.64 -0.51 5.65
CA GLN A 77 -5.01 -1.86 5.26
C GLN A 77 -6.11 -2.43 6.18
N GLY A 78 -5.91 -2.42 7.51
CA GLY A 78 -6.85 -2.98 8.46
C GLY A 78 -8.24 -2.31 8.43
N ARG A 79 -8.28 -1.00 8.15
CA ARG A 79 -9.54 -0.24 8.12
C ARG A 79 -10.28 -0.32 6.78
N TRP A 80 -9.56 -0.28 5.66
CA TRP A 80 -10.17 -0.09 4.32
C TRP A 80 -9.98 -1.28 3.39
N PHE A 81 -8.96 -2.10 3.61
CA PHE A 81 -8.56 -3.20 2.74
C PHE A 81 -8.21 -4.47 3.54
N PRO A 82 -9.12 -5.00 4.38
CA PRO A 82 -8.83 -6.19 5.19
C PRO A 82 -8.45 -7.41 4.37
N ARG A 83 -8.88 -7.49 3.10
CA ARG A 83 -8.53 -8.56 2.16
C ARG A 83 -7.05 -8.58 1.73
N LEU A 84 -6.30 -7.49 1.95
CA LEU A 84 -4.87 -7.39 1.63
C LEU A 84 -3.97 -7.84 2.81
N ALA A 85 -4.54 -8.47 3.84
CA ALA A 85 -3.80 -8.83 5.05
C ALA A 85 -2.65 -9.80 4.76
N SER A 86 -2.88 -10.81 3.90
CA SER A 86 -1.88 -11.81 3.54
C SER A 86 -0.67 -11.20 2.82
N GLU A 87 -0.93 -10.34 1.86
CA GLU A 87 0.09 -9.76 1.00
C GLU A 87 0.89 -8.70 1.74
N LEU A 88 0.22 -7.94 2.61
CA LEU A 88 0.93 -7.04 3.51
C LEU A 88 1.76 -7.83 4.54
N ALA A 89 1.31 -9.00 4.99
CA ALA A 89 2.11 -9.86 5.87
C ALA A 89 3.39 -10.36 5.17
N GLU A 90 3.32 -10.74 3.88
CA GLU A 90 4.50 -11.10 3.08
C GLU A 90 5.49 -9.93 2.99
N VAL A 91 5.03 -8.70 2.75
CA VAL A 91 5.91 -7.50 2.73
C VAL A 91 6.66 -7.35 4.05
N LEU A 92 5.96 -7.54 5.17
CA LEU A 92 6.53 -7.40 6.52
C LEU A 92 7.50 -8.52 6.88
N GLU A 93 7.28 -9.72 6.34
CA GLU A 93 8.20 -10.82 6.51
C GLU A 93 9.53 -10.57 5.79
N ILE A 94 9.47 -10.06 4.55
CA ILE A 94 10.67 -9.71 3.78
C ILE A 94 11.38 -8.51 4.41
N ASP A 95 10.64 -7.51 4.88
CA ASP A 95 11.18 -6.38 5.63
C ASP A 95 12.01 -6.84 6.83
N ARG A 96 11.48 -7.76 7.65
CA ARG A 96 12.21 -8.36 8.77
C ARG A 96 13.47 -9.12 8.32
N ARG A 97 13.44 -9.79 7.16
CA ARG A 97 14.61 -10.46 6.60
C ARG A 97 15.69 -9.44 6.17
N ILE A 98 15.28 -8.32 5.58
CA ILE A 98 16.17 -7.21 5.23
C ILE A 98 16.79 -6.63 6.50
N GLU A 99 15.99 -6.35 7.54
CA GLU A 99 16.49 -5.83 8.81
C GLU A 99 17.53 -6.76 9.43
N ASN A 100 17.23 -8.05 9.54
CA ASN A 100 18.16 -9.04 10.08
C ASN A 100 19.45 -9.11 9.27
N PHE A 101 19.36 -9.02 7.93
CA PHE A 101 20.52 -8.97 7.05
C PHE A 101 21.37 -7.73 7.33
N LEU A 102 20.76 -6.54 7.40
CA LEU A 102 21.47 -5.29 7.66
C LEU A 102 22.16 -5.29 9.03
N VAL A 103 21.51 -5.82 10.07
CA VAL A 103 22.11 -5.98 11.40
C VAL A 103 23.31 -6.93 11.36
N ALA A 104 23.19 -8.07 10.66
CA ALA A 104 24.29 -9.02 10.50
C ALA A 104 25.47 -8.40 9.74
N GLN A 105 25.21 -7.64 8.67
CA GLN A 105 26.24 -6.93 7.91
C GLN A 105 26.91 -5.83 8.73
N HIS A 106 26.14 -5.08 9.51
CA HIS A 106 26.68 -4.05 10.40
C HIS A 106 27.62 -4.66 11.45
N ARG A 107 27.21 -5.79 12.04
CA ARG A 107 28.05 -6.53 13.00
C ARG A 107 29.31 -7.07 12.33
N LEU A 108 29.20 -7.72 11.17
CA LEU A 108 30.34 -8.26 10.44
C LEU A 108 31.35 -7.15 10.12
N ARG A 109 30.88 -5.98 9.68
CA ARG A 109 31.74 -4.83 9.39
C ARG A 109 32.53 -4.32 10.61
N ILE A 110 31.97 -4.45 11.82
CA ILE A 110 32.64 -4.03 13.07
C ILE A 110 33.61 -5.11 13.55
N ASP A 111 33.15 -6.37 13.54
CA ASP A 111 33.88 -7.50 14.14
C ASP A 111 35.01 -8.00 13.21
N ASP A 112 34.79 -8.01 11.89
CA ASP A 112 35.73 -8.49 10.87
C ASP A 112 35.56 -7.73 9.51
N PRO A 113 36.20 -6.56 9.37
CA PRO A 113 36.09 -5.74 8.16
C PRO A 113 36.65 -6.41 6.90
N GLU A 114 37.65 -7.28 7.02
CA GLU A 114 38.26 -7.97 5.87
C GLU A 114 37.28 -9.01 5.31
N ALA A 115 36.70 -9.85 6.17
CA ALA A 115 35.65 -10.78 5.75
C ALA A 115 34.40 -10.06 5.22
N TRP A 116 34.10 -8.84 5.71
CA TRP A 116 33.01 -8.04 5.18
C TRP A 116 33.28 -7.59 3.73
N LEU A 117 34.49 -7.11 3.42
CA LEU A 117 34.87 -6.68 2.07
C LEU A 117 34.89 -7.84 1.06
N GLU A 118 35.27 -9.03 1.50
CA GLU A 118 35.28 -10.25 0.68
C GLU A 118 33.88 -10.87 0.51
N SER A 119 32.87 -10.40 1.25
CA SER A 119 31.53 -10.96 1.20
C SER A 119 30.69 -10.44 0.01
N ASP A 120 29.84 -11.30 -0.56
CA ASP A 120 28.86 -10.96 -1.61
C ASP A 120 27.63 -10.18 -1.06
N HIS A 121 27.84 -9.26 -0.13
CA HIS A 121 26.77 -8.57 0.59
C HIS A 121 25.86 -7.73 -0.32
N ASP A 122 26.41 -7.07 -1.36
CA ASP A 122 25.60 -6.29 -2.31
C ASP A 122 24.66 -7.19 -3.12
N GLU A 123 25.13 -8.34 -3.61
CA GLU A 123 24.29 -9.28 -4.38
C GLU A 123 23.17 -9.86 -3.52
N ARG A 124 23.49 -10.25 -2.28
CA ARG A 124 22.50 -10.75 -1.31
C ARG A 124 21.48 -9.70 -0.93
N PHE A 125 21.90 -8.44 -0.74
CA PHE A 125 20.99 -7.33 -0.51
C PHE A 125 20.08 -7.10 -1.70
N MET A 126 20.63 -7.09 -2.92
CA MET A 126 19.87 -6.88 -4.16
C MET A 126 18.85 -8.01 -4.40
N ALA A 127 19.16 -9.25 -4.00
CA ALA A 127 18.19 -10.34 -4.04
C ALA A 127 16.99 -10.09 -3.11
N LEU A 128 17.24 -9.72 -1.85
CA LEU A 128 16.18 -9.38 -0.89
C LEU A 128 15.38 -8.15 -1.34
N TRP A 129 16.06 -7.15 -1.90
CA TRP A 129 15.43 -5.95 -2.40
C TRP A 129 14.47 -6.23 -3.57
N ARG A 130 14.88 -7.07 -4.53
CA ARG A 130 14.00 -7.50 -5.62
C ARG A 130 12.78 -8.25 -5.10
N GLU A 131 12.98 -9.15 -4.14
CA GLU A 131 11.89 -9.90 -3.49
C GLU A 131 10.89 -8.94 -2.81
N TYR A 132 11.40 -7.94 -2.10
CA TYR A 132 10.59 -6.89 -1.47
C TYR A 132 9.77 -6.10 -2.50
N LEU A 133 10.41 -5.64 -3.58
CA LEU A 133 9.74 -4.87 -4.64
C LEU A 133 8.60 -5.65 -5.32
N VAL A 134 8.85 -6.91 -5.67
CA VAL A 134 7.83 -7.80 -6.27
C VAL A 134 6.62 -7.94 -5.34
N THR A 135 6.85 -8.02 -4.04
CA THR A 135 5.77 -8.18 -3.06
C THR A 135 4.97 -6.89 -2.88
N VAL A 136 5.66 -5.73 -2.86
CA VAL A 136 4.99 -4.42 -2.85
C VAL A 136 4.19 -4.18 -4.12
N GLU A 137 4.69 -4.58 -5.28
CA GLU A 137 3.99 -4.51 -6.56
C GLU A 137 2.72 -5.37 -6.52
N ARG A 138 2.79 -6.60 -6.02
CA ARG A 138 1.62 -7.47 -5.83
C ARG A 138 0.54 -6.85 -4.94
N VAL A 139 0.93 -6.19 -3.83
CA VAL A 139 -0.01 -5.44 -2.98
C VAL A 139 -0.66 -4.32 -3.78
N THR A 140 0.13 -3.58 -4.55
CA THR A 140 -0.32 -2.43 -5.34
C THR A 140 -1.26 -2.85 -6.49
N GLU A 141 -0.97 -3.94 -7.18
CA GLU A 141 -1.85 -4.51 -8.21
C GLU A 141 -3.18 -4.94 -7.63
N LYS A 142 -3.18 -5.68 -6.51
CA LYS A 142 -4.44 -6.06 -5.85
C LYS A 142 -5.20 -4.84 -5.35
N LEU A 143 -4.51 -3.80 -4.91
CA LEU A 143 -5.12 -2.55 -4.52
C LEU A 143 -5.86 -1.88 -5.69
N LYS A 144 -5.23 -1.80 -6.88
CA LYS A 144 -5.84 -1.29 -8.12
C LYS A 144 -7.09 -2.07 -8.52
N ARG A 145 -7.06 -3.40 -8.40
CA ARG A 145 -8.23 -4.27 -8.65
C ARG A 145 -9.37 -3.97 -7.68
N VAL A 146 -9.05 -3.79 -6.40
CA VAL A 146 -10.04 -3.56 -5.33
C VAL A 146 -10.64 -2.15 -5.38
N THR A 147 -9.93 -1.16 -5.92
CA THR A 147 -10.43 0.21 -6.14
C THR A 147 -11.15 0.41 -7.48
N GLY A 148 -11.12 -0.60 -8.37
CA GLY A 148 -11.73 -0.54 -9.69
C GLY A 148 -11.00 0.41 -10.65
N GLU A 149 -9.68 0.55 -10.50
CA GLU A 149 -8.84 1.29 -11.47
C GLU A 149 -8.53 0.46 -12.73
N GLU A 150 -8.73 -0.86 -12.69
CA GLU A 150 -8.92 -1.69 -13.89
C GLU A 150 -10.31 -1.38 -14.48
N ARG A 151 -10.42 -0.23 -15.17
CA ARG A 151 -11.49 -0.06 -16.17
C ARG A 151 -11.25 -1.11 -17.25
N GLN A 152 -12.30 -1.86 -17.57
CA GLN A 152 -12.37 -2.73 -18.74
C GLN A 152 -11.71 -2.04 -19.95
N PRO A 153 -10.93 -2.77 -20.78
CA PRO A 153 -10.57 -2.24 -22.08
C PRO A 153 -11.88 -1.80 -22.74
N VAL A 154 -11.93 -0.53 -23.14
CA VAL A 154 -12.98 -0.05 -24.03
C VAL A 154 -12.83 -0.91 -25.27
N GLU A 155 -13.67 -1.94 -25.39
CA GLU A 155 -13.94 -2.55 -26.68
C GLU A 155 -14.54 -1.43 -27.52
N GLU A 156 -13.67 -0.72 -28.24
CA GLU A 156 -14.03 0.08 -29.39
C GLU A 156 -14.55 -0.88 -30.47
N GLY A 157 -15.75 -1.38 -30.23
CA GLY A 157 -16.56 -2.13 -31.17
C GLY A 157 -17.49 -1.18 -31.90
N THR A 158 -17.07 -0.81 -33.11
CA THR A 158 -17.89 -0.52 -34.29
C THR A 158 -18.87 0.65 -34.26
N ALA A 159 -18.56 1.70 -35.02
CA ALA A 159 -19.30 2.04 -36.24
C ALA A 159 -18.39 2.81 -37.21
#